data_AF-A0A7X8HZW9-F1
#
_entry.id   AF-A0A7X8HZW9-F1
#
_cell.length_a   1.000
_cell.length_b   1.000
_cell.length_c   1.000
_cell.angle_alpha   90.00
_cell.angle_beta   90.00
_cell.angle_gamma   90.00
#
_symmetry.space_group_name_H-M   'P 1'
#
loop_
_entity.id
_entity.type
_entity.pdbx_description
1 polymer ?
#
loop_
_entity_poly.entity_id
_entity_poly.type
_entity_poly.pdbx_seq_one_letter_code
_entity_poly.pdbx_strand_id
1 'polypeptide(L)'
;MNELQLSTRQKVIALVLFIFSIVAVLYPTRPAAYTGYIVALVLIFLIGMQTNKKIGTLAGVFSISIGFILRYYIPLEVSESMIEATEKYNAFLSKFFWLLIIGGLVIGLLAGAIGEILAEDRLKPITTKRLTMMAILVALSVIINTLRIGSVSFGGFPIIYAGYFLGPINGFIVGAVADILGFIVRPSSFAFNPLFTLTSALTGLIPVIVTRLLGEEYPKLSFVKVLIGVYVGQFITSVFLAPLFQMILFGQGFWVLVGRAAIKQALSGPLYAFLVVAISNSVSKVIKLDSVKSQ
;
A
#
# COMPACT_ATOMS: atom_id res chain seq x y z
N MET A 1 19.83 17.39 -10.47
CA MET A 1 19.16 16.15 -10.00
C MET A 1 19.78 14.98 -10.76
N ASN A 2 20.67 14.21 -10.12
CA ASN A 2 21.19 12.99 -10.73
C ASN A 2 20.02 12.03 -10.96
N GLU A 3 19.88 11.50 -12.18
CA GLU A 3 18.93 10.42 -12.44
C GLU A 3 19.27 9.25 -11.52
N LEU A 4 18.27 8.77 -10.77
CA LEU A 4 18.43 7.63 -9.88
C LEU A 4 18.87 6.41 -10.70
N GLN A 5 20.15 6.05 -10.62
CA GLN A 5 20.65 4.88 -11.34
C GLN A 5 20.08 3.61 -10.71
N LEU A 6 19.23 2.90 -11.46
CA LEU A 6 18.63 1.66 -10.99
C LEU A 6 19.65 0.52 -10.97
N SER A 7 19.68 -0.21 -9.86
CA SER A 7 20.40 -1.47 -9.76
C SER A 7 19.85 -2.53 -10.73
N THR A 8 20.69 -3.48 -11.14
CA THR A 8 20.27 -4.62 -11.98
C THR A 8 19.10 -5.38 -11.36
N ARG A 9 19.13 -5.59 -10.03
CA ARG A 9 18.04 -6.25 -9.30
C ARG A 9 16.70 -5.50 -9.44
N GLN A 10 16.70 -4.17 -9.31
CA GLN A 10 15.49 -3.37 -9.47
C GLN A 10 14.95 -3.45 -10.89
N LYS A 11 15.81 -3.42 -11.91
CA LYS A 11 15.39 -3.56 -13.30
C LYS A 11 14.71 -4.91 -13.56
N VAL A 12 15.28 -5.99 -13.05
CA VAL A 12 14.72 -7.34 -13.17
C VAL A 12 13.36 -7.43 -12.46
N ILE A 13 13.26 -6.97 -11.22
CA ILE A 13 11.99 -6.99 -10.47
C ILE A 13 10.92 -6.14 -11.18
N ALA A 14 11.28 -4.94 -11.64
CA ALA A 14 10.37 -4.07 -12.37
C ALA A 14 9.87 -4.72 -13.67
N LEU A 15 10.75 -5.39 -14.41
CA LEU A 15 10.38 -6.12 -15.62
C LEU A 15 9.41 -7.28 -15.33
N VAL A 16 9.68 -8.06 -14.29
CA VAL A 16 8.79 -9.15 -13.88
C VAL A 16 7.41 -8.61 -13.50
N LEU A 17 7.35 -7.58 -12.66
CA LEU A 17 6.08 -6.95 -12.26
C LEU A 17 5.35 -6.32 -13.46
N PHE A 18 6.08 -5.76 -14.42
CA PHE A 18 5.53 -5.20 -15.65
C PHE A 18 4.82 -6.29 -16.47
N ILE A 19 5.47 -7.44 -16.68
CA ILE A 19 4.85 -8.58 -17.37
C ILE A 19 3.60 -9.04 -16.62
N PHE A 20 3.67 -9.22 -15.31
CA PHE A 20 2.50 -9.62 -14.51
C PHE A 20 1.35 -8.60 -14.58
N SER A 21 1.66 -7.30 -14.67
CA SER A 21 0.63 -6.27 -14.78
C SER A 21 -0.11 -6.33 -16.12
N ILE A 22 0.57 -6.68 -17.21
CA ILE A 22 -0.05 -6.92 -18.52
C ILE A 22 -0.96 -8.15 -18.44
N VAL A 23 -0.45 -9.26 -17.86
CA VAL A 23 -1.20 -10.51 -17.68
C VAL A 23 -2.44 -10.30 -16.81
N ALA A 24 -2.35 -9.45 -15.78
CA ALA A 24 -3.48 -9.12 -14.91
C ALA A 24 -4.63 -8.43 -15.67
N VAL A 25 -4.32 -7.52 -16.60
CA VAL A 25 -5.34 -6.90 -17.46
C VAL A 25 -5.97 -7.93 -18.40
N LEU A 26 -5.16 -8.88 -18.88
CA LEU A 26 -5.59 -9.92 -19.80
C LEU A 26 -6.54 -10.94 -19.15
N TYR A 27 -6.19 -11.47 -17.97
CA TYR A 27 -6.92 -12.56 -17.29
C TYR A 27 -7.54 -12.13 -15.94
N PRO A 28 -8.71 -11.47 -15.96
CA PRO A 28 -9.40 -11.07 -14.74
C PRO A 28 -10.01 -12.29 -14.02
N THR A 29 -9.71 -12.44 -12.72
CA THR A 29 -10.30 -13.48 -11.87
C THR A 29 -11.78 -13.25 -11.55
N ARG A 30 -12.23 -11.99 -11.48
CA ARG A 30 -13.64 -11.59 -11.30
C ARG A 30 -13.97 -10.41 -12.22
N PRO A 31 -14.42 -10.69 -13.46
CA PRO A 31 -14.71 -9.66 -14.46
C PRO A 31 -15.69 -8.58 -13.95
N ALA A 32 -16.72 -8.97 -13.21
CA ALA A 32 -17.73 -8.03 -12.68
C ALA A 32 -17.16 -6.96 -11.71
N ALA A 33 -16.05 -7.25 -11.04
CA ALA A 33 -15.38 -6.35 -10.10
C ALA A 33 -14.13 -5.69 -10.69
N TYR A 34 -13.90 -5.84 -12.00
CA TYR A 34 -12.75 -5.29 -12.72
C TYR A 34 -11.39 -5.64 -12.09
N THR A 35 -11.28 -6.81 -11.45
CA THR A 35 -10.14 -7.15 -10.58
C THR A 35 -8.80 -7.17 -11.30
N GLY A 36 -8.79 -7.58 -12.56
CA GLY A 36 -7.57 -7.59 -13.39
C GLY A 36 -6.92 -6.22 -13.52
N TYR A 37 -7.72 -5.19 -13.84
CA TYR A 37 -7.25 -3.81 -13.91
C TYR A 37 -6.74 -3.29 -12.56
N ILE A 38 -7.45 -3.59 -11.47
CA ILE A 38 -7.04 -3.13 -10.13
C ILE A 38 -5.72 -3.78 -9.71
N VAL A 39 -5.56 -5.08 -9.95
CA VAL A 39 -4.29 -5.79 -9.71
C VAL A 39 -3.17 -5.18 -10.55
N ALA A 40 -3.42 -4.85 -11.82
CA ALA A 40 -2.44 -4.16 -12.66
C ALA A 40 -2.02 -2.81 -12.05
N LEU A 41 -2.96 -2.00 -11.55
CA LEU A 41 -2.63 -0.74 -10.87
C LEU A 41 -1.76 -0.95 -9.63
N VAL A 42 -2.01 -2.00 -8.83
CA VAL A 42 -1.16 -2.34 -7.69
C VAL A 42 0.26 -2.72 -8.13
N LEU A 43 0.39 -3.52 -9.19
CA LEU A 43 1.70 -3.89 -9.72
C LEU A 43 2.44 -2.68 -10.29
N ILE A 44 1.74 -1.78 -11.00
CA ILE A 44 2.28 -0.49 -11.47
C ILE A 44 2.74 0.37 -10.29
N PHE A 45 1.96 0.42 -9.21
CA PHE A 45 2.36 1.11 -7.98
C PHE A 45 3.65 0.52 -7.42
N LEU A 46 3.79 -0.81 -7.35
CA LEU A 46 5.02 -1.45 -6.86
C LEU A 46 6.22 -1.20 -7.78
N ILE A 47 6.02 -1.08 -9.10
CA ILE A 47 7.07 -0.71 -10.06
C ILE A 47 7.54 0.72 -9.80
N GLY A 48 6.62 1.69 -9.75
CA GLY A 48 6.95 3.08 -9.47
C GLY A 48 7.66 3.25 -8.12
N MET A 49 7.11 2.63 -7.08
CA MET A 49 7.64 2.68 -5.72
C MET A 49 9.05 2.06 -5.58
N GLN A 50 9.49 1.22 -6.53
CA GLN A 50 10.84 0.63 -6.55
C GLN A 50 11.79 1.30 -7.56
N THR A 51 11.27 2.18 -8.42
CA THR A 51 12.04 2.82 -9.49
C THR A 51 12.07 4.34 -9.31
N ASN A 52 11.59 5.09 -10.31
CA ASN A 52 11.53 6.56 -10.38
C ASN A 52 10.26 7.01 -11.13
N LYS A 53 9.98 8.31 -11.16
CA LYS A 53 8.80 8.88 -11.83
C LYS A 53 8.70 8.47 -13.30
N LYS A 54 9.80 8.51 -14.05
CA LYS A 54 9.80 8.20 -15.49
C LYS A 54 9.39 6.75 -15.74
N ILE A 55 10.05 5.80 -15.09
CA ILE A 55 9.81 4.38 -15.29
C ILE A 55 8.44 3.96 -14.74
N GLY A 56 8.04 4.47 -13.58
CA GLY A 56 6.69 4.23 -13.05
C GLY A 56 5.60 4.72 -14.02
N THR A 57 5.75 5.91 -14.57
CA THR A 57 4.80 6.48 -15.54
C THR A 57 4.74 5.67 -16.84
N LEU A 58 5.90 5.32 -17.41
CA LEU A 58 5.98 4.52 -18.63
C LEU A 58 5.39 3.12 -18.40
N ALA A 59 5.73 2.47 -17.29
CA ALA A 59 5.14 1.19 -16.93
C ALA A 59 3.61 1.31 -16.82
N GLY A 60 3.10 2.35 -16.16
CA GLY A 60 1.66 2.59 -16.05
C GLY A 60 0.93 2.69 -17.39
N VAL A 61 1.48 3.47 -18.34
CA VAL A 61 0.89 3.64 -19.67
C VAL A 61 1.00 2.34 -20.49
N PHE A 62 2.20 1.76 -20.56
CA PHE A 62 2.45 0.60 -21.42
C PHE A 62 1.79 -0.67 -20.90
N SER A 63 1.79 -0.93 -19.59
CA SER A 63 1.16 -2.12 -19.02
C SER A 63 -0.32 -2.22 -19.38
N ILE A 64 -1.05 -1.11 -19.22
CA ILE A 64 -2.48 -1.06 -19.52
C ILE A 64 -2.73 -1.10 -21.02
N SER A 65 -1.97 -0.33 -21.81
CA SER A 65 -2.13 -0.27 -23.26
C SER A 65 -1.83 -1.62 -23.93
N ILE A 66 -0.71 -2.26 -23.59
CA ILE A 66 -0.34 -3.57 -24.10
C ILE A 66 -1.34 -4.63 -23.62
N GLY A 67 -1.78 -4.55 -22.36
CA GLY A 67 -2.83 -5.42 -21.83
C GLY A 67 -4.12 -5.37 -22.66
N PHE A 68 -4.57 -4.18 -23.06
CA PHE A 68 -5.75 -4.03 -23.92
C PHE A 68 -5.53 -4.53 -25.35
N ILE A 69 -4.36 -4.24 -25.94
CA ILE A 69 -4.02 -4.73 -27.29
C ILE A 69 -4.01 -6.25 -27.31
N LEU A 70 -3.33 -6.89 -26.37
CA LEU A 70 -3.28 -8.35 -26.29
C LEU A 70 -4.66 -8.97 -26.10
N ARG A 71 -5.53 -8.30 -25.34
CA ARG A 71 -6.90 -8.76 -25.10
C ARG A 71 -7.79 -8.68 -26.33
N TYR A 72 -7.48 -7.81 -27.28
CA TYR A 72 -8.15 -7.78 -28.58
C TYR A 72 -7.78 -9.01 -29.43
N TYR A 73 -6.53 -9.48 -29.36
CA TYR A 73 -6.04 -10.62 -30.14
C TYR A 73 -6.23 -11.97 -29.45
N ILE A 74 -6.31 -12.00 -28.11
CA ILE A 74 -6.43 -13.21 -27.30
C ILE A 74 -7.79 -13.18 -26.59
N PRO A 75 -8.86 -13.66 -27.26
CA PRO A 75 -10.16 -13.79 -26.61
C PRO A 75 -10.06 -14.81 -25.47
N LEU A 76 -10.69 -14.50 -24.34
CA LEU A 76 -10.74 -15.42 -23.20
C LEU A 76 -11.83 -16.46 -23.45
N GLU A 77 -11.46 -17.73 -23.36
CA GLU A 77 -12.43 -18.80 -23.19
C GLU A 77 -12.99 -18.73 -21.77
N VAL A 78 -14.32 -18.56 -21.65
CA VAL A 78 -15.01 -18.40 -20.37
C VAL A 78 -16.16 -19.39 -20.30
N SER A 79 -16.44 -19.90 -19.09
CA SER A 79 -17.62 -20.75 -18.86
C SER A 79 -18.91 -19.99 -19.18
N GLU A 80 -19.98 -20.71 -19.57
CA GLU A 80 -21.27 -20.10 -19.92
C GLU A 80 -21.80 -19.12 -18.86
N SER A 81 -21.63 -19.47 -17.58
CA SER A 81 -22.02 -18.65 -16.43
C SER A 81 -21.28 -17.30 -16.31
N MET A 82 -20.15 -17.13 -17.01
CA MET A 82 -19.27 -15.97 -16.91
C MET A 82 -19.28 -15.12 -18.19
N ILE A 83 -20.01 -15.52 -19.24
CA ILE A 83 -20.08 -14.81 -20.51
C ILE A 83 -20.61 -13.40 -20.30
N GLU A 84 -21.80 -13.25 -19.70
CA GLU A 84 -22.42 -11.94 -19.47
C GLU A 84 -21.53 -11.01 -18.64
N ALA A 85 -20.93 -11.53 -17.55
CA ALA A 85 -20.01 -10.77 -16.71
C ALA A 85 -18.75 -10.32 -17.47
N THR A 86 -18.25 -11.18 -18.37
CA THR A 86 -17.08 -10.89 -19.20
C THR A 86 -17.40 -9.90 -20.30
N GLU A 87 -18.57 -9.99 -20.93
CA GLU A 87 -19.04 -9.01 -21.91
C GLU A 87 -19.21 -7.63 -21.28
N LYS A 88 -19.85 -7.56 -20.10
CA LYS A 88 -19.97 -6.30 -19.34
C LYS A 88 -18.61 -5.71 -18.99
N TYR A 89 -17.67 -6.55 -18.57
CA TYR A 89 -16.30 -6.15 -18.30
C TYR A 89 -15.60 -5.61 -19.56
N ASN A 90 -15.72 -6.33 -20.69
CA ASN A 90 -15.15 -5.93 -21.98
C ASN A 90 -15.73 -4.61 -22.47
N ALA A 91 -17.05 -4.42 -22.38
CA ALA A 91 -17.74 -3.20 -22.76
C ALA A 91 -17.30 -2.00 -21.89
N PHE A 92 -17.09 -2.20 -20.60
CA PHE A 92 -16.53 -1.18 -19.72
C PHE A 92 -15.10 -0.81 -20.13
N LEU A 93 -14.22 -1.81 -20.33
CA LEU A 93 -12.84 -1.55 -20.72
C LEU A 93 -12.78 -0.82 -22.06
N SER A 94 -13.56 -1.23 -23.06
CA SER A 94 -13.57 -0.59 -24.38
C SER A 94 -14.14 0.82 -24.35
N LYS A 95 -15.15 1.08 -23.50
CA LYS A 95 -15.73 2.42 -23.34
C LYS A 95 -14.81 3.39 -22.60
N PHE A 96 -14.09 2.89 -21.59
CA PHE A 96 -13.29 3.72 -20.68
C PHE A 96 -11.77 3.53 -20.82
N PHE A 97 -11.30 2.88 -21.88
CA PHE A 97 -9.88 2.53 -22.04
C PHE A 97 -8.92 3.72 -21.82
N TRP A 98 -9.28 4.90 -22.32
CA TRP A 98 -8.48 6.12 -22.18
C TRP A 98 -8.36 6.56 -20.71
N LEU A 99 -9.45 6.49 -19.93
CA LEU A 99 -9.42 6.76 -18.49
C LEU A 99 -8.59 5.73 -17.73
N LEU A 100 -8.63 4.47 -18.15
CA LEU A 100 -7.86 3.39 -17.52
C LEU A 100 -6.35 3.56 -17.78
N ILE A 101 -5.97 4.01 -18.97
CA ILE A 101 -4.57 4.37 -19.28
C ILE A 101 -4.14 5.58 -18.47
N ILE A 102 -4.98 6.61 -18.35
CA ILE A 102 -4.72 7.77 -17.49
C ILE A 102 -4.58 7.34 -16.02
N GLY A 103 -5.41 6.40 -15.56
CA GLY A 103 -5.30 5.82 -14.22
C GLY A 103 -3.95 5.14 -14.00
N GLY A 104 -3.50 4.32 -14.96
CA GLY A 104 -2.17 3.72 -14.95
C GLY A 104 -1.05 4.77 -14.90
N LEU A 105 -1.15 5.82 -15.73
CA LEU A 105 -0.20 6.94 -15.76
C LEU A 105 -0.11 7.63 -14.39
N VAL A 106 -1.26 8.03 -13.82
CA VAL A 106 -1.32 8.76 -12.55
C VAL A 106 -0.78 7.92 -11.40
N ILE A 107 -1.17 6.64 -11.31
CA ILE A 107 -0.66 5.74 -10.28
C ILE A 107 0.84 5.52 -10.45
N GLY A 108 1.32 5.33 -11.69
CA GLY A 108 2.74 5.18 -11.99
C GLY A 108 3.56 6.41 -11.60
N LEU A 109 3.06 7.61 -11.89
CA LEU A 109 3.70 8.88 -11.54
C LEU A 109 3.76 9.08 -10.02
N LEU A 110 2.63 8.90 -9.33
CA LEU A 110 2.54 9.03 -7.88
C LEU A 110 3.46 8.03 -7.17
N ALA A 111 3.42 6.78 -7.60
CA ALA A 111 4.27 5.73 -7.04
C ALA A 111 5.76 5.99 -7.31
N GLY A 112 6.10 6.46 -8.52
CA GLY A 112 7.46 6.87 -8.86
C GLY A 112 7.96 8.04 -8.01
N ALA A 113 7.09 9.01 -7.70
CA ALA A 113 7.41 10.11 -6.81
C ALA A 113 7.65 9.64 -5.37
N ILE A 114 6.80 8.73 -4.87
CA ILE A 114 7.03 8.05 -3.59
C ILE A 114 8.37 7.31 -3.64
N GLY A 115 8.66 6.60 -4.73
CA GLY A 115 9.90 5.88 -4.90
C GLY A 115 11.15 6.76 -4.81
N GLU A 116 11.11 7.97 -5.38
CA GLU A 116 12.18 8.95 -5.28
C GLU A 116 12.35 9.48 -3.85
N ILE A 117 11.26 9.77 -3.15
CA ILE A 117 11.28 10.19 -1.72
C ILE A 117 11.91 9.10 -0.84
N LEU A 118 11.69 7.83 -1.20
CA LEU A 118 12.16 6.67 -0.44
C LEU A 118 13.55 6.17 -0.85
N ALA A 119 14.22 6.83 -1.80
CA ALA A 119 15.47 6.33 -2.37
C ALA A 119 16.54 6.06 -1.31
N GLU A 120 16.70 6.98 -0.35
CA GLU A 120 17.67 6.84 0.75
C GLU A 120 17.30 5.71 1.72
N ASP A 121 16.01 5.49 1.98
CA ASP A 121 15.56 4.41 2.87
C ASP A 121 15.86 3.03 2.30
N ARG A 122 15.90 2.88 0.96
CA ARG A 122 16.21 1.60 0.30
C ARG A 122 17.66 1.16 0.51
N LEU A 123 18.56 2.11 0.76
CA LEU A 123 19.97 1.84 1.02
C LEU A 123 20.20 1.34 2.46
N LYS A 124 19.21 1.50 3.35
CA LYS A 124 19.33 1.06 4.75
C LYS A 124 19.31 -0.48 4.81
N PRO A 125 20.38 -1.13 5.29
CA PRO A 125 20.44 -2.57 5.35
C PRO A 125 19.41 -3.11 6.35
N ILE A 126 18.82 -4.26 6.04
CA ILE A 126 18.01 -5.02 7.00
C ILE A 126 18.99 -5.86 7.84
N THR A 127 19.50 -5.25 8.91
CA THR A 127 20.33 -5.96 9.90
C THR A 127 19.49 -6.97 10.67
N THR A 128 20.13 -7.96 11.30
CA THR A 128 19.45 -8.94 12.17
C THR A 128 18.61 -8.24 13.24
N LYS A 129 19.15 -7.20 13.88
CA LYS A 129 18.44 -6.35 14.84
C LYS A 129 17.18 -5.73 14.24
N ARG A 130 17.27 -5.10 13.06
CA ARG A 130 16.11 -4.50 12.38
C ARG A 130 15.06 -5.55 12.04
N LEU A 131 15.48 -6.70 11.50
CA LEU A 131 14.59 -7.81 11.17
C LEU A 131 13.84 -8.34 12.40
N THR A 132 14.53 -8.54 13.52
CA THR A 132 13.91 -8.96 14.78
C THR A 132 12.90 -7.94 15.28
N MET A 133 13.21 -6.63 15.21
CA MET A 133 12.24 -5.59 15.60
C MET A 133 11.03 -5.55 14.67
N MET A 134 11.21 -5.78 13.36
CA MET A 134 10.08 -5.93 12.42
C MET A 134 9.20 -7.11 12.82
N ALA A 135 9.78 -8.28 13.13
CA ALA A 135 9.05 -9.47 13.55
C ALA A 135 8.26 -9.25 14.85
N ILE A 136 8.85 -8.56 15.84
CA ILE A 136 8.16 -8.18 17.08
C ILE A 136 6.95 -7.29 16.77
N LEU A 137 7.10 -6.28 15.91
CA LEU A 137 6.00 -5.36 15.56
C LEU A 137 4.92 -6.02 14.71
N VAL A 138 5.29 -6.98 13.85
CA VAL A 138 4.33 -7.85 13.14
C VAL A 138 3.53 -8.67 14.14
N ALA A 139 4.18 -9.37 15.07
CA ALA A 139 3.51 -10.18 16.08
C ALA A 139 2.59 -9.31 16.96
N LEU A 140 3.09 -8.14 17.38
CA LEU A 140 2.31 -7.16 18.12
C LEU A 140 1.08 -6.70 17.34
N SER A 141 1.22 -6.42 16.03
CA SER A 141 0.11 -6.05 15.15
C SER A 141 -0.97 -7.13 15.10
N VAL A 142 -0.57 -8.39 14.95
CA VAL A 142 -1.50 -9.53 14.85
C VAL A 142 -2.28 -9.70 16.17
N ILE A 143 -1.61 -9.58 17.31
CA ILE A 143 -2.22 -9.77 18.64
C ILE A 143 -3.09 -8.56 19.02
N ILE A 144 -2.54 -7.34 18.96
CA ILE A 144 -3.19 -6.11 19.44
C ILE A 144 -4.40 -5.72 18.58
N ASN A 145 -4.50 -6.17 17.33
CA ASN A 145 -5.68 -5.91 16.50
C ASN A 145 -6.99 -6.42 17.13
N THR A 146 -6.91 -7.36 18.08
CA THR A 146 -8.05 -7.84 18.88
C THR A 146 -8.48 -6.87 19.98
N LEU A 147 -7.57 -6.03 20.48
CA LEU A 147 -7.81 -5.14 21.60
C LEU A 147 -8.59 -3.91 21.13
N ARG A 148 -9.75 -3.72 21.76
CA ARG A 148 -10.62 -2.57 21.56
C ARG A 148 -11.07 -2.05 22.92
N ILE A 149 -11.00 -0.74 23.08
CA ILE A 149 -11.54 -0.04 24.25
C ILE A 149 -12.63 0.88 23.72
N GLY A 150 -13.90 0.47 23.91
CA GLY A 150 -15.04 1.11 23.27
C GLY A 150 -14.91 1.10 21.75
N SER A 151 -15.03 2.27 21.12
CA SER A 151 -14.91 2.45 19.66
C SER A 151 -13.48 2.57 19.15
N VAL A 152 -12.50 2.65 20.06
CA VAL A 152 -11.07 2.82 19.71
C VAL A 152 -10.42 1.45 19.54
N SER A 153 -9.75 1.27 18.41
CA SER A 153 -9.02 0.04 18.08
C SER A 153 -7.53 0.33 18.10
N PHE A 154 -6.72 -0.63 18.57
CA PHE A 154 -5.27 -0.50 18.59
C PHE A 154 -4.59 -1.14 17.38
N GLY A 155 -5.35 -1.76 16.46
CA GLY A 155 -4.80 -2.56 15.37
C GLY A 155 -3.92 -1.79 14.39
N GLY A 156 -4.20 -0.50 14.16
CA GLY A 156 -3.38 0.33 13.26
C GLY A 156 -2.05 0.77 13.89
N PHE A 157 -1.95 0.81 15.21
CA PHE A 157 -0.82 1.43 15.90
C PHE A 157 0.52 0.73 15.64
N PRO A 158 0.68 -0.61 15.81
CA PRO A 158 1.97 -1.27 15.64
C PRO A 158 2.56 -1.09 14.23
N ILE A 159 1.71 -1.05 13.19
CA ILE A 159 2.10 -0.86 11.80
C ILE A 159 2.59 0.58 11.58
N ILE A 160 1.83 1.58 12.05
CA ILE A 160 2.22 3.00 11.97
C ILE A 160 3.55 3.21 12.71
N TYR A 161 3.66 2.67 13.93
CA TYR A 161 4.86 2.80 14.75
C TYR A 161 6.06 2.13 14.09
N ALA A 162 5.89 0.97 13.44
CA ALA A 162 6.96 0.34 12.65
C ALA A 162 7.50 1.27 11.55
N GLY A 163 6.62 2.03 10.90
CA GLY A 163 7.00 3.06 9.95
C GLY A 163 7.87 4.15 10.57
N TYR A 164 7.42 4.74 11.66
CA TYR A 164 8.18 5.82 12.33
C TYR A 164 9.51 5.33 12.90
N PHE A 165 9.50 4.15 13.52
CA PHE A 165 10.66 3.60 14.20
C PHE A 165 11.71 3.03 13.24
N LEU A 166 11.30 2.21 12.26
CA LEU A 166 12.21 1.48 11.38
C LEU A 166 12.34 2.11 9.99
N GLY A 167 11.55 3.13 9.69
CA GLY A 167 11.48 3.80 8.40
C GLY A 167 10.28 3.35 7.55
N PRO A 168 9.86 4.17 6.57
CA PRO A 168 8.65 3.99 5.78
C PRO A 168 8.61 2.65 5.00
N ILE A 169 9.76 2.20 4.47
CA ILE A 169 9.85 0.92 3.75
C ILE A 169 9.65 -0.26 4.70
N ASN A 170 10.25 -0.22 5.89
CA ASN A 170 10.09 -1.28 6.87
C ASN A 170 8.66 -1.26 7.45
N GLY A 171 8.06 -0.09 7.63
CA GLY A 171 6.63 0.04 7.94
C GLY A 171 5.73 -0.56 6.86
N PHE A 172 6.06 -0.34 5.58
CA PHE A 172 5.36 -0.96 4.46
C PHE A 172 5.41 -2.49 4.52
N ILE A 173 6.61 -3.05 4.72
CA ILE A 173 6.80 -4.50 4.82
C ILE A 173 6.07 -5.06 6.05
N VAL A 174 6.21 -4.41 7.22
CA VAL A 174 5.54 -4.84 8.46
C VAL A 174 4.02 -4.85 8.28
N GLY A 175 3.45 -3.81 7.66
CA GLY A 175 2.01 -3.77 7.38
C GLY A 175 1.55 -4.87 6.43
N ALA A 176 2.29 -5.13 5.36
CA ALA A 176 1.99 -6.22 4.43
C ALA A 176 2.03 -7.59 5.12
N VAL A 177 3.11 -7.88 5.85
CA VAL A 177 3.29 -9.17 6.52
C VAL A 177 2.27 -9.35 7.65
N ALA A 178 1.98 -8.30 8.42
CA ALA A 178 0.98 -8.33 9.49
C ALA A 178 -0.43 -8.64 8.96
N ASP A 179 -0.81 -8.15 7.78
CA ASP A 179 -2.10 -8.46 7.17
C ASP A 179 -2.18 -9.93 6.73
N ILE A 180 -1.14 -10.43 6.06
CA ILE A 180 -1.06 -11.83 5.62
C ILE A 180 -1.12 -12.77 6.83
N LEU A 181 -0.29 -12.54 7.85
CA LEU A 181 -0.29 -13.38 9.05
C LEU A 181 -1.58 -13.21 9.85
N GLY A 182 -2.13 -11.99 9.90
CA GLY A 182 -3.42 -11.72 10.52
C GLY A 182 -4.54 -12.53 9.88
N PHE A 183 -4.55 -12.63 8.54
CA PHE A 183 -5.49 -13.48 7.81
C PHE A 183 -5.26 -14.97 8.07
N ILE A 184 -4.01 -15.44 8.13
CA ILE A 184 -3.72 -16.85 8.42
C ILE A 184 -4.22 -17.23 9.81
N VAL A 185 -3.95 -16.39 10.81
CA VAL A 185 -4.37 -16.63 12.20
C VAL A 185 -5.88 -16.47 12.36
N ARG A 186 -6.48 -15.53 11.62
CA ARG A 186 -7.91 -15.21 11.70
C ARG A 186 -8.47 -15.03 10.29
N PRO A 187 -8.79 -16.14 9.61
CA PRO A 187 -9.33 -16.08 8.26
C PRO A 187 -10.62 -15.27 8.25
N SER A 188 -10.71 -14.30 7.33
CA SER A 188 -11.96 -13.59 7.14
C SER A 188 -12.99 -14.48 6.45
N SER A 189 -14.28 -14.16 6.57
CA SER A 189 -15.34 -14.84 5.82
C SER A 189 -15.17 -14.75 4.30
N PHE A 190 -14.38 -13.78 3.84
CA PHE A 190 -13.97 -13.63 2.45
C PHE A 190 -12.57 -14.22 2.24
N ALA A 191 -12.27 -14.65 1.01
CA ALA A 191 -10.93 -15.10 0.64
C ALA A 191 -9.89 -13.98 0.81
N PHE A 192 -8.63 -14.37 1.00
CA PHE A 192 -7.50 -13.43 1.06
C PHE A 192 -7.51 -12.49 -0.14
N ASN A 193 -7.31 -11.19 0.11
CA ASN A 193 -7.28 -10.19 -0.95
C ASN A 193 -6.04 -9.31 -0.86
N PRO A 194 -5.14 -9.36 -1.87
CA PRO A 194 -3.93 -8.55 -1.92
C PRO A 194 -4.14 -7.03 -1.81
N LEU A 195 -5.34 -6.52 -2.12
CA LEU A 195 -5.66 -5.10 -2.02
C LEU A 195 -5.74 -4.61 -0.56
N PHE A 196 -6.21 -5.46 0.36
CA PHE A 196 -6.19 -5.13 1.79
C PHE A 196 -4.78 -5.20 2.35
N THR A 197 -3.96 -6.14 1.87
CA THR A 197 -2.54 -6.20 2.21
C THR A 197 -1.80 -4.94 1.77
N LEU A 198 -2.07 -4.43 0.57
CA LEU A 198 -1.52 -3.14 0.13
C LEU A 198 -1.99 -2.00 1.03
N THR A 199 -3.27 -1.97 1.39
CA THR A 199 -3.82 -0.94 2.28
C THR A 199 -3.14 -0.94 3.65
N SER A 200 -2.90 -2.13 4.21
CA SER A 200 -2.14 -2.32 5.45
C SER A 200 -0.68 -1.88 5.32
N ALA A 201 -0.02 -2.24 4.22
CA ALA A 201 1.34 -1.79 3.92
C ALA A 201 1.44 -0.26 3.84
N LEU A 202 0.52 0.39 3.11
CA LEU A 202 0.45 1.84 3.01
C LEU A 202 0.19 2.52 4.36
N THR A 203 -0.46 1.84 5.30
CA THR A 203 -0.71 2.36 6.66
C THR A 203 0.59 2.54 7.45
N GLY A 204 1.62 1.73 7.18
CA GLY A 204 2.96 1.90 7.75
C GLY A 204 3.86 2.89 7.00
N LEU A 205 3.50 3.25 5.78
CA LEU A 205 4.32 4.07 4.87
C LEU A 205 3.88 5.53 4.83
N ILE A 206 2.58 5.78 4.58
CA ILE A 206 2.06 7.13 4.31
C ILE A 206 2.24 8.09 5.50
N PRO A 207 1.92 7.72 6.76
CA PRO A 207 2.07 8.65 7.88
C PRO A 207 3.49 9.20 8.03
N VAL A 208 4.48 8.37 7.74
CA VAL A 208 5.90 8.72 7.86
C VAL A 208 6.30 9.66 6.72
N ILE A 209 5.91 9.36 5.48
CA ILE A 209 6.19 10.23 4.34
C ILE A 209 5.60 11.62 4.58
N VAL A 210 4.34 11.69 4.99
CA VAL A 210 3.67 12.98 5.26
C VAL A 210 4.40 13.74 6.35
N THR A 211 4.78 13.07 7.44
CA THR A 211 5.49 13.73 8.55
C THR A 211 6.88 14.23 8.16
N ARG A 212 7.60 13.48 7.30
CA ARG A 212 8.87 13.94 6.73
C ARG A 212 8.72 15.15 5.82
N LEU A 213 7.67 15.18 5.00
CA LEU A 213 7.34 16.34 4.16
C LEU A 213 7.00 17.59 4.99
N LEU A 214 6.55 17.41 6.25
CA LEU A 214 6.39 18.47 7.24
C LEU A 214 7.69 18.82 8.00
N GLY A 215 8.83 18.26 7.58
CA GLY A 215 10.15 18.54 8.13
C GLY A 215 10.41 17.91 9.50
N GLU A 216 9.86 16.73 9.78
CA GLU A 216 10.09 16.02 11.04
C GLU A 216 10.56 14.58 10.77
N GLU A 217 11.61 14.16 11.48
CA GLU A 217 12.18 12.82 11.34
C GLU A 217 12.46 12.18 12.70
N TYR A 218 12.22 10.87 12.80
CA TYR A 218 12.61 10.09 13.96
C TYR A 218 14.11 10.25 14.25
N PRO A 219 14.55 10.40 15.53
CA PRO A 219 13.79 10.19 16.76
C PRO A 219 13.05 11.43 17.32
N LYS A 220 13.26 12.62 16.76
CA LYS A 220 12.65 13.85 17.28
C LYS A 220 11.32 14.07 16.57
N LEU A 221 10.23 13.79 17.27
CA LEU A 221 8.89 13.80 16.69
C LEU A 221 7.97 14.79 17.40
N SER A 222 7.56 15.84 16.69
CA SER A 222 6.49 16.74 17.09
C SER A 222 5.13 16.06 17.02
N PHE A 223 4.37 16.13 18.12
CA PHE A 223 3.02 15.57 18.20
C PHE A 223 2.09 16.08 17.10
N VAL A 224 2.12 17.37 16.79
CA VAL A 224 1.21 17.97 15.79
C VAL A 224 1.51 17.43 14.39
N LYS A 225 2.79 17.33 14.01
CA LYS A 225 3.18 16.83 12.69
C LYS A 225 2.90 15.33 12.55
N VAL A 226 3.18 14.55 13.58
CA VAL A 226 2.81 13.12 13.64
C VAL A 226 1.30 12.95 13.55
N LEU A 227 0.52 13.79 14.24
CA LEU A 227 -0.94 13.76 14.21
C LEU A 227 -1.47 14.00 12.80
N ILE A 228 -0.94 15.00 12.09
CA ILE A 228 -1.27 15.27 10.69
C ILE A 228 -0.91 14.06 9.82
N GLY A 229 0.30 13.52 9.95
CA GLY A 229 0.72 12.34 9.20
C GLY A 229 -0.17 11.12 9.45
N VAL A 230 -0.50 10.84 10.71
CA VAL A 230 -1.41 9.75 11.08
C VAL A 230 -2.80 9.97 10.49
N TYR A 231 -3.37 11.17 10.57
CA TYR A 231 -4.70 11.43 10.00
C TYR A 231 -4.72 11.30 8.48
N VAL A 232 -3.73 11.86 7.77
CA VAL A 232 -3.64 11.73 6.31
C VAL A 232 -3.49 10.26 5.92
N GLY A 233 -2.60 9.52 6.59
CA GLY A 233 -2.44 8.10 6.35
C GLY A 233 -3.70 7.29 6.60
N GLN A 234 -4.34 7.48 7.76
CA GLN A 234 -5.59 6.78 8.11
C GLN A 234 -6.76 7.16 7.22
N PHE A 235 -6.82 8.42 6.77
CA PHE A 235 -7.84 8.86 5.83
C PHE A 235 -7.68 8.11 4.50
N ILE A 236 -6.48 8.12 3.93
CA ILE A 236 -6.21 7.45 2.66
C ILE A 236 -6.45 5.94 2.79
N THR A 237 -5.89 5.28 3.80
CA THR A 237 -5.93 3.81 3.87
C THR A 237 -7.25 3.30 4.43
N SER A 238 -7.59 3.68 5.66
CA SER A 238 -8.72 3.11 6.41
C SER A 238 -10.07 3.75 6.05
N VAL A 239 -10.11 5.05 5.73
CA VAL A 239 -11.37 5.76 5.45
C VAL A 239 -11.74 5.70 3.97
N PHE A 240 -10.75 5.69 3.07
CA PHE A 240 -11.00 5.70 1.63
C PHE A 240 -10.72 4.36 0.95
N LEU A 241 -9.47 3.90 0.92
CA LEU A 241 -9.06 2.68 0.18
C LEU A 241 -9.80 1.44 0.66
N ALA A 242 -9.85 1.19 1.97
CA ALA A 242 -10.50 -0.01 2.50
C ALA A 242 -12.01 -0.06 2.16
N PRO A 243 -12.83 0.98 2.42
CA PRO A 243 -14.21 1.03 1.95
C PRO A 243 -14.38 0.93 0.43
N LEU A 244 -13.48 1.55 -0.35
CA LEU A 244 -13.50 1.46 -1.81
C LEU A 244 -13.32 0.01 -2.26
N PHE A 245 -12.35 -0.71 -1.70
CA PHE A 245 -12.14 -2.12 -2.03
C PHE A 245 -13.28 -3.00 -1.55
N GLN A 246 -13.88 -2.71 -0.39
CA GLN A 246 -15.09 -3.43 0.07
C GLN A 246 -16.28 -3.23 -0.88
N MET A 247 -16.47 -2.01 -1.40
CA MET A 247 -17.50 -1.72 -2.40
C MET A 247 -17.25 -2.51 -3.69
N ILE A 248 -16.02 -2.45 -4.23
CA ILE A 248 -15.71 -3.08 -5.52
C ILE A 248 -15.74 -4.61 -5.43
N LEU A 249 -15.19 -5.19 -4.37
CA LEU A 249 -15.01 -6.64 -4.25
C LEU A 249 -16.25 -7.37 -3.73
N PHE A 250 -17.03 -6.70 -2.88
CA PHE A 250 -18.13 -7.32 -2.14
C PHE A 250 -19.45 -6.56 -2.27
N GLY A 251 -19.53 -5.48 -3.05
CA GLY A 251 -20.76 -4.73 -3.29
C GLY A 251 -21.30 -3.97 -2.06
N GLN A 252 -20.46 -3.74 -1.04
CA GLN A 252 -20.90 -3.09 0.20
C GLN A 252 -21.12 -1.57 0.02
N GLY A 253 -22.02 -1.00 0.84
CA GLY A 253 -22.37 0.42 0.78
C GLY A 253 -21.20 1.34 1.16
N PHE A 254 -20.58 1.97 0.15
CA PHE A 254 -19.38 2.80 0.31
C PHE A 254 -19.52 3.89 1.37
N TRP A 255 -20.53 4.77 1.27
CA TRP A 255 -20.68 5.89 2.18
C TRP A 255 -20.95 5.48 3.64
N VAL A 256 -21.61 4.35 3.85
CA VAL A 256 -21.83 3.78 5.19
C VAL A 256 -20.50 3.32 5.79
N LEU A 257 -19.67 2.63 5.00
CA LEU A 257 -18.36 2.18 5.44
C LEU A 257 -17.39 3.35 5.68
N VAL A 258 -17.38 4.34 4.79
CA VAL A 258 -16.60 5.59 4.95
C VAL A 258 -16.98 6.30 6.23
N GLY A 259 -18.28 6.52 6.49
CA GLY A 259 -18.75 7.19 7.71
C GLY A 259 -18.32 6.45 8.98
N ARG A 260 -18.48 5.13 9.02
CA ARG A 260 -18.04 4.29 10.15
C ARG A 260 -16.52 4.35 10.34
N ALA A 261 -15.76 4.26 9.26
CA ALA A 261 -14.30 4.33 9.31
C ALA A 261 -13.82 5.72 9.74
N ALA A 262 -14.43 6.79 9.24
CA ALA A 262 -14.08 8.16 9.59
C ALA A 262 -14.25 8.42 11.09
N ILE A 263 -15.37 8.02 11.69
CA ILE A 263 -15.60 8.16 13.15
C ILE A 263 -14.55 7.35 13.92
N LYS A 264 -14.30 6.10 13.53
CA LYS A 264 -13.30 5.24 14.17
C LYS A 264 -11.90 5.87 14.13
N GLN A 265 -11.49 6.41 12.98
CA GLN A 265 -10.16 6.99 12.79
C GLN A 265 -10.02 8.38 13.41
N ALA A 266 -11.10 9.18 13.46
CA ALA A 266 -11.14 10.44 14.19
C ALA A 266 -10.82 10.22 15.69
N LEU A 267 -11.35 9.15 16.28
CA LEU A 267 -11.10 8.82 17.69
C LEU A 267 -9.73 8.14 17.90
N SER A 268 -9.31 7.28 16.97
CA SER A 268 -8.07 6.50 17.12
C SER A 268 -6.81 7.30 16.75
N GLY A 269 -6.92 8.29 15.86
CA GLY A 269 -5.80 9.09 15.35
C GLY A 269 -4.98 9.80 16.44
N PRO A 270 -5.60 10.56 17.36
CA PRO A 270 -4.90 11.23 18.46
C PRO A 270 -4.15 10.26 19.37
N LEU A 271 -4.78 9.12 19.66
CA LEU A 271 -4.16 8.06 20.46
C LEU A 271 -2.92 7.50 19.75
N TYR A 272 -3.02 7.19 18.46
CA TYR A 272 -1.88 6.68 17.70
C TYR A 272 -0.73 7.68 17.66
N ALA A 273 -1.01 8.96 17.42
CA ALA A 273 0.02 10.00 17.42
C ALA A 273 0.69 10.16 18.79
N PHE A 274 -0.11 10.15 19.86
CA PHE A 274 0.40 10.21 21.23
C PHE A 274 1.32 9.03 21.53
N LEU A 275 0.87 7.80 21.24
CA LEU A 275 1.66 6.59 21.47
C LEU A 275 2.94 6.60 20.65
N VAL A 276 2.90 7.03 19.39
CA VAL A 276 4.10 7.16 18.54
C VAL A 276 5.13 8.07 19.20
N VAL A 277 4.73 9.28 19.63
CA VAL A 277 5.67 10.25 20.25
C VAL A 277 6.17 9.77 21.60
N ALA A 278 5.28 9.30 22.48
CA ALA A 278 5.62 8.86 23.83
C ALA A 278 6.60 7.67 23.81
N ILE A 279 6.32 6.67 22.97
CA ILE A 279 7.15 5.48 22.84
C ILE A 279 8.46 5.84 22.14
N SER A 280 8.44 6.66 21.08
CA SER A 280 9.66 7.10 20.39
C SER A 280 10.64 7.79 21.32
N ASN A 281 10.15 8.71 22.17
CA ASN A 281 10.97 9.44 23.15
C ASN A 281 11.60 8.53 24.22
N SER A 282 10.96 7.39 24.50
CA SER A 282 11.44 6.42 25.48
C SER A 282 12.42 5.44 24.85
N VAL A 283 12.05 4.90 23.69
CA VAL A 283 12.84 3.93 22.93
C VAL A 283 14.13 4.55 22.40
N SER A 284 14.11 5.78 21.92
CA SER A 284 15.32 6.44 21.39
C SER A 284 16.44 6.62 22.43
N LYS A 285 16.09 6.61 23.72
CA LYS A 285 17.06 6.69 24.82
C LYS A 285 17.75 5.34 25.08
N VAL A 286 17.10 4.23 24.75
CA VAL A 286 17.57 2.87 25.06
C VAL A 286 18.09 2.15 23.81
N ILE A 287 17.39 2.27 22.69
CA ILE A 287 17.68 1.57 21.44
C ILE A 287 18.17 2.57 20.40
N LYS A 288 19.46 2.47 20.06
CA LYS A 288 20.02 3.13 18.88
C LYS A 288 19.88 2.19 17.67
N LEU A 289 19.19 2.66 16.64
CA LEU A 289 19.19 1.98 15.34
C LEU A 289 20.42 2.43 14.56
N ASP A 290 21.04 1.50 13.84
CA ASP A 290 22.16 1.81 12.97
C ASP A 290 21.68 2.81 11.90
N SER A 291 22.20 4.03 11.93
CA SER A 291 22.04 4.96 10.81
C SER A 291 22.99 4.52 9.70
N VAL A 292 22.57 4.70 8.45
CA VAL A 292 23.53 4.64 7.33
C VAL A 292 24.53 5.76 7.62
N LYS A 293 25.81 5.39 7.80
CA LYS A 293 26.88 6.38 7.84
C LYS A 293 26.77 7.17 6.54
N SER A 294 26.39 8.43 6.61
CA SER A 294 26.68 9.39 5.55
C SER A 294 28.19 9.46 5.45
N GLN A 295 28.75 8.74 4.48
CA GLN A 295 30.10 9.02 3.99
C GLN A 295 30.04 10.30 3.16
#